data_AF-A0A432T268-F1
#
_entry.id   AF-A0A432T268-F1
#
_cell.length_a   1.000
_cell.length_b   1.000
_cell.length_c   1.000
_cell.angle_alpha   90.00
_cell.angle_beta   90.00
_cell.angle_gamma   90.00
#
_symmetry.space_group_name_H-M   'P 1'
#
loop_
_entity.id
_entity.type
_entity.pdbx_description
1 polymer ?
#
loop_
_entity_poly.entity_id
_entity_poly.type
_entity_poly.pdbx_seq_one_letter_code
_entity_poly.pdbx_strand_id
1 'polypeptide(L)'
;MKLSMLSLCMALFLGGCLEEPVPCDGKFDFSAYDTKACQKVLYKGAELSGPPIDRIIVYKKKRELYVYAHDELIDTFPISLGKNADKGPKEKVGDYKTPEGNYKIVRKKCDNRLYRSLMISYPNAEDRAEARKKGLNP
;
A
#
# COMPACT_ATOMS: atom_id res chain seq x y z
N MET A 1 66.44 -14.13 -2.04
CA MET A 1 65.52 -13.53 -1.05
C MET A 1 65.37 -12.04 -1.33
N LYS A 2 64.27 -11.64 -1.97
CA LYS A 2 63.45 -10.47 -1.64
C LYS A 2 62.30 -10.40 -2.65
N LEU A 3 61.12 -10.63 -2.10
CA LEU A 3 59.81 -10.75 -2.74
C LEU A 3 59.32 -9.33 -3.04
N SER A 4 59.10 -8.96 -4.31
CA SER A 4 58.38 -7.72 -4.62
C SER A 4 56.93 -8.09 -4.89
N MET A 5 56.06 -7.55 -4.03
CA MET A 5 54.65 -7.88 -3.93
C MET A 5 53.88 -7.61 -5.22
N LEU A 6 52.98 -8.55 -5.51
CA LEU A 6 51.85 -8.43 -6.43
C LEU A 6 51.13 -7.09 -6.25
N SER A 7 51.06 -6.31 -7.33
CA SER A 7 50.03 -5.31 -7.54
C SER A 7 49.16 -5.77 -8.69
N LEU A 8 48.01 -6.36 -8.38
CA LEU A 8 46.89 -6.41 -9.32
C LEU A 8 45.61 -6.15 -8.52
N CYS A 9 45.21 -4.88 -8.56
CA CYS A 9 44.00 -4.35 -7.96
C CYS A 9 42.80 -4.93 -8.71
N MET A 10 42.26 -6.06 -8.25
CA MET A 10 40.99 -6.59 -8.73
C MET A 10 39.88 -6.09 -7.82
N ALA A 11 39.54 -4.81 -7.96
CA ALA A 11 38.32 -4.25 -7.39
C ALA A 11 37.13 -4.73 -8.21
N LEU A 12 36.68 -5.95 -7.92
CA LEU A 12 35.35 -6.44 -8.29
C LEU A 12 34.31 -5.59 -7.57
N PHE A 13 33.94 -4.46 -8.17
CA PHE A 13 32.72 -3.75 -7.82
C PHE A 13 31.55 -4.65 -8.24
N LEU A 14 31.15 -5.55 -7.34
CA LEU A 14 29.81 -6.12 -7.34
C LEU A 14 28.86 -4.95 -7.10
N GLY A 15 28.42 -4.32 -8.19
CA GLY A 15 27.24 -3.46 -8.21
C GLY A 15 26.03 -4.31 -7.88
N GLY A 16 25.85 -4.62 -6.60
CA GLY A 16 24.56 -5.03 -6.07
C GLY A 16 23.61 -3.87 -6.31
N CYS A 17 22.53 -4.12 -7.06
CA CYS A 17 21.42 -3.19 -7.14
C CYS A 17 20.94 -2.91 -5.72
N LEU A 18 21.27 -1.74 -5.19
CA LEU A 18 20.62 -1.20 -4.01
C LEU A 18 19.21 -0.79 -4.45
N GLU A 19 18.25 -1.70 -4.37
CA GLU A 19 16.87 -1.27 -4.16
C GLU A 19 16.83 -0.70 -2.75
N GLU A 20 16.85 0.63 -2.66
CA GLU A 20 16.61 1.36 -1.43
C GLU A 20 15.29 0.84 -0.82
N PRO A 21 15.32 0.27 0.40
CA PRO A 21 14.10 -0.18 1.05
C PRO A 21 13.20 1.04 1.26
N VAL A 22 11.98 0.96 0.71
CA VAL A 22 10.97 2.00 0.87
C VAL A 22 10.85 2.33 2.36
N PRO A 23 11.10 3.59 2.77
CA PRO A 23 11.15 3.95 4.18
C PRO A 23 9.85 3.56 4.89
N CYS A 24 9.98 2.73 5.94
CA CYS A 24 8.92 2.47 6.91
C CYS A 24 8.88 3.58 7.99
N ASP A 25 9.25 4.82 7.63
CA ASP A 25 9.42 5.94 8.58
C ASP A 25 8.11 6.69 8.89
N GLY A 26 6.98 6.22 8.33
CA GLY A 26 5.65 6.79 8.59
C GLY A 26 5.43 8.15 7.92
N LYS A 27 6.36 8.61 7.08
CA LYS A 27 6.13 9.78 6.23
C LYS A 27 5.44 9.30 4.96
N PHE A 28 4.22 9.75 4.74
CA PHE A 28 3.52 9.50 3.47
C PHE A 28 4.27 10.25 2.38
N ASP A 29 5.05 9.53 1.58
CA ASP A 29 5.53 10.05 0.31
C ASP A 29 4.33 10.14 -0.64
N PHE A 30 4.00 11.37 -1.02
CA PHE A 30 2.93 11.68 -1.98
C PHE A 30 3.46 11.84 -3.41
N SER A 31 4.74 11.53 -3.66
CA SER A 31 5.28 11.49 -5.01
C SER A 31 4.50 10.49 -5.87
N ALA A 32 4.37 10.79 -7.16
CA ALA A 32 3.81 9.85 -8.12
C ALA A 32 4.73 8.60 -8.15
N TYR A 33 4.22 7.50 -7.60
CA TYR A 33 4.97 6.26 -7.42
C TYR A 33 5.51 5.69 -8.74
N ASP A 34 6.78 5.25 -8.75
CA ASP A 34 7.36 4.54 -9.90
C ASP A 34 6.72 3.15 -10.03
N THR A 35 5.82 3.01 -11.01
CA THR A 35 5.12 1.76 -11.28
C THR A 35 5.89 0.82 -12.21
N LYS A 36 7.09 1.18 -12.71
CA LYS A 36 7.84 0.36 -13.70
C LYS A 36 8.08 -1.07 -13.22
N ALA A 37 8.46 -1.23 -11.95
CA ALA A 37 8.65 -2.55 -11.33
C ALA A 37 7.33 -3.33 -11.21
N CYS A 38 6.22 -2.64 -10.90
CA CYS A 38 4.89 -3.26 -10.81
C CYS A 38 4.39 -3.71 -12.17
N GLN A 39 4.51 -2.85 -13.18
CA GLN A 39 4.14 -3.12 -14.56
C GLN A 39 4.76 -4.44 -15.04
N LYS A 40 6.09 -4.62 -14.87
CA LYS A 40 6.80 -5.86 -15.23
C LYS A 40 6.20 -7.14 -14.63
N VAL A 41 5.66 -7.06 -13.41
CA VAL A 41 5.03 -8.19 -12.70
C VAL A 41 3.54 -8.33 -13.04
N LEU A 42 2.83 -7.22 -13.28
CA LEU A 42 1.40 -7.16 -13.56
C LEU A 42 1.04 -7.50 -15.02
N TYR A 43 1.98 -7.40 -15.97
CA TYR A 43 1.77 -7.64 -17.42
C TYR A 43 1.31 -9.06 -17.82
N LYS A 44 0.97 -9.95 -16.87
CA LYS A 44 0.38 -11.26 -17.19
C LYS A 44 -1.15 -11.27 -17.20
N GLY A 45 -1.81 -10.23 -16.70
CA GLY A 45 -3.26 -10.06 -16.81
C GLY A 45 -3.62 -9.02 -17.87
N ALA A 46 -4.68 -9.23 -18.63
CA ALA A 46 -5.25 -8.16 -19.44
C ALA A 46 -5.64 -7.02 -18.48
N GLU A 47 -5.15 -5.80 -18.73
CA GLU A 47 -5.67 -4.63 -18.01
C GLU A 47 -7.16 -4.50 -18.33
N LEU A 48 -7.96 -4.13 -17.33
CA LEU A 48 -9.38 -3.86 -17.55
C LEU A 48 -9.49 -2.75 -18.60
N SER A 49 -10.11 -3.05 -19.74
CA SER A 49 -10.45 -2.05 -20.74
C SER A 49 -11.59 -1.20 -20.17
N GLY A 50 -11.33 0.06 -19.84
CA GLY A 50 -12.34 0.94 -19.25
C GLY A 50 -11.78 2.30 -18.82
N PRO A 51 -12.65 3.21 -18.35
CA PRO A 51 -12.22 4.49 -17.82
C PRO A 51 -11.35 4.31 -16.56
N PRO A 52 -10.42 5.23 -16.28
CA PRO A 52 -9.63 5.20 -15.06
C PRO A 52 -10.54 5.32 -13.83
N ILE A 53 -10.34 4.43 -12.86
CA ILE A 53 -11.10 4.42 -11.60
C ILE A 53 -10.64 5.58 -10.71
N ASP A 54 -11.60 6.34 -10.20
CA ASP A 54 -11.35 7.50 -9.32
C ASP A 54 -11.87 7.31 -7.88
N ARG A 55 -12.80 6.38 -7.65
CA ARG A 55 -13.40 6.15 -6.33
C ARG A 55 -13.70 4.69 -6.05
N ILE A 56 -13.45 4.30 -4.81
CA ILE A 56 -13.80 2.98 -4.25
C ILE A 56 -14.69 3.21 -3.04
N ILE A 57 -15.81 2.50 -2.96
CA ILE A 57 -16.70 2.51 -1.80
C ILE A 57 -16.75 1.11 -1.20
N VAL A 58 -16.45 0.98 0.09
CA VAL A 58 -16.47 -0.31 0.80
C VAL A 58 -17.65 -0.35 1.77
N TYR A 59 -18.60 -1.25 1.50
CA TYR A 59 -19.72 -1.51 2.40
C TYR A 59 -19.40 -2.70 3.30
N LYS A 60 -18.81 -2.43 4.47
CA LYS A 60 -18.31 -3.46 5.39
C LYS A 60 -19.37 -4.52 5.75
N LYS A 61 -20.57 -4.08 6.13
CA LYS A 61 -21.70 -4.95 6.50
C LYS A 61 -22.25 -5.76 5.32
N LYS A 62 -22.22 -5.20 4.10
CA LYS A 62 -22.66 -5.89 2.88
C LYS A 62 -21.61 -6.87 2.36
N ARG A 63 -20.35 -6.76 2.79
CA ARG A 63 -19.21 -7.49 2.23
C ARG A 63 -19.04 -7.23 0.74
N GLU A 64 -19.20 -5.96 0.36
CA GLU A 64 -19.06 -5.51 -1.02
C GLU A 64 -18.10 -4.31 -1.14
N LEU A 65 -17.39 -4.25 -2.26
CA LEU A 65 -16.58 -3.13 -2.72
C LEU A 65 -17.11 -2.67 -4.07
N TYR A 66 -17.46 -1.40 -4.17
CA TYR A 66 -17.95 -0.78 -5.40
C TYR A 66 -16.86 0.09 -6.00
N VAL A 67 -16.73 0.03 -7.31
CA VAL A 67 -15.71 0.73 -8.08
C VAL A 67 -16.40 1.74 -8.99
N TYR A 68 -15.97 3.00 -8.94
CA TYR A 68 -16.56 4.10 -9.69
C TYR A 68 -15.55 4.80 -10.59
N ALA A 69 -16.04 5.34 -11.70
CA ALA A 69 -15.35 6.32 -12.53
C ALA A 69 -16.36 7.40 -12.96
N HIS A 70 -16.03 8.68 -12.79
CA HIS A 70 -16.90 9.81 -13.13
C HIS A 70 -18.33 9.68 -12.58
N ASP A 71 -18.44 9.26 -11.31
CA ASP A 71 -19.70 8.96 -10.62
C ASP A 71 -20.54 7.79 -11.16
N GLU A 72 -20.08 7.09 -12.20
CA GLU A 72 -20.70 5.87 -12.70
C GLU A 72 -20.18 4.64 -11.96
N LEU A 73 -21.08 3.71 -11.59
CA LEU A 73 -20.71 2.43 -11.00
C LEU A 73 -20.19 1.50 -12.10
N ILE A 74 -18.89 1.22 -12.06
CA ILE A 74 -18.20 0.39 -13.07
C ILE A 74 -18.30 -1.09 -12.73
N ASP A 75 -18.10 -1.45 -11.45
CA ASP A 75 -18.12 -2.84 -11.03
C ASP A 75 -18.36 -2.98 -9.51
N THR A 76 -18.72 -4.19 -9.10
CA THR A 76 -18.91 -4.59 -7.71
C THR A 76 -18.20 -5.90 -7.41
N PHE A 77 -17.45 -5.95 -6.32
CA PHE A 77 -16.70 -7.13 -5.91
C PHE A 77 -17.12 -7.59 -4.51
N PRO A 78 -17.27 -8.91 -4.28
CA PRO A 78 -17.36 -9.43 -2.92
C PRO A 78 -16.03 -9.24 -2.21
N ILE A 79 -16.07 -8.94 -0.91
CA ILE A 79 -14.86 -8.77 -0.09
C ILE A 79 -14.87 -9.62 1.16
N SER A 80 -13.67 -10.03 1.57
CA SER A 80 -13.40 -10.59 2.88
C SER A 80 -12.82 -9.52 3.78
N LEU A 81 -13.27 -9.47 5.04
CA LEU A 81 -12.71 -8.60 6.06
C LEU A 81 -12.07 -9.43 7.18
N GLY A 82 -11.08 -8.83 7.84
CA GLY A 82 -10.42 -9.42 9.00
C GLY A 82 -11.33 -9.50 10.23
N LYS A 83 -10.76 -10.02 11.32
CA LYS A 83 -11.41 -10.12 12.63
C LYS A 83 -11.94 -8.76 13.09
N ASN A 84 -13.08 -8.71 13.77
CA ASN A 84 -13.66 -7.49 14.34
C ASN A 84 -14.03 -6.38 13.34
N ALA A 85 -14.00 -6.62 12.03
CA ALA A 85 -14.35 -5.59 11.06
C ALA A 85 -15.77 -5.01 11.27
N ASP A 86 -16.73 -5.80 11.77
CA ASP A 86 -18.10 -5.33 12.03
C ASP A 86 -18.30 -4.70 13.43
N LYS A 87 -17.22 -4.54 14.21
CA LYS A 87 -17.26 -3.99 15.59
C LYS A 87 -17.06 -2.47 15.61
N GLY A 88 -17.51 -1.78 14.57
CA GLY A 88 -17.35 -0.33 14.38
C GLY A 88 -16.02 0.08 13.71
N PRO A 89 -15.73 1.39 13.68
CA PRO A 89 -14.49 1.92 13.11
C PRO A 89 -13.26 1.54 13.93
N LYS A 90 -12.10 1.56 13.27
CA LYS A 90 -10.81 1.37 13.91
C LYS A 90 -10.49 2.50 14.89
N GLU A 91 -10.01 2.14 16.07
CA GLU A 91 -9.74 3.08 17.17
C GLU A 91 -8.31 2.99 17.68
N LYS A 92 -7.65 1.84 17.51
CA LYS A 92 -6.26 1.64 17.95
C LYS A 92 -5.51 0.53 17.22
N VAL A 93 -4.19 0.55 17.32
CA VAL A 93 -3.34 -0.58 16.95
C VAL A 93 -3.80 -1.86 17.68
N GLY A 94 -3.94 -2.96 16.93
CA GLY A 94 -4.28 -4.28 17.48
C GLY A 94 -5.76 -4.53 17.79
N ASP A 95 -6.69 -3.60 17.50
CA ASP A 95 -8.13 -3.85 17.65
C ASP A 95 -8.75 -4.73 16.53
N TYR A 96 -7.98 -4.93 15.45
CA TYR A 96 -8.34 -5.64 14.22
C TYR A 96 -9.50 -5.01 13.42
N LYS A 97 -10.03 -3.87 13.83
CA LYS A 97 -11.14 -3.21 13.13
C LYS A 97 -10.67 -2.59 11.81
N THR A 98 -11.54 -2.58 10.80
CA THR A 98 -11.33 -1.82 9.56
C THR A 98 -11.85 -0.39 9.75
N PRO A 99 -11.06 0.65 9.41
CA PRO A 99 -11.49 2.04 9.57
C PRO A 99 -12.74 2.37 8.76
N GLU A 100 -13.47 3.40 9.17
CA GLU A 100 -14.64 3.94 8.46
C GLU A 100 -14.47 5.45 8.30
N GLY A 101 -14.57 5.94 7.08
CA GLY A 101 -14.30 7.34 6.75
C GLY A 101 -13.81 7.50 5.32
N ASN A 102 -13.41 8.72 4.98
CA ASN A 102 -12.83 9.02 3.67
C ASN A 102 -11.30 8.95 3.74
N TYR A 103 -10.71 8.15 2.86
CA TYR A 103 -9.27 7.95 2.79
C TYR A 103 -8.78 8.04 1.35
N LYS A 104 -7.51 8.43 1.19
CA LYS A 104 -6.82 8.39 -0.11
C LYS A 104 -5.99 7.12 -0.21
N ILE A 105 -5.91 6.55 -1.40
CA ILE A 105 -4.87 5.55 -1.71
C ILE A 105 -3.55 6.31 -1.80
N VAL A 106 -2.61 6.00 -0.93
CA VAL A 106 -1.31 6.67 -0.85
C VAL A 106 -0.18 5.82 -1.41
N ARG A 107 -0.40 4.50 -1.52
CA ARG A 107 0.62 3.59 -2.07
C ARG A 107 -0.01 2.34 -2.67
N LYS A 108 0.59 1.85 -3.74
CA LYS A 108 0.35 0.49 -4.27
C LYS A 108 1.59 -0.35 -3.94
N LYS A 109 1.42 -1.46 -3.24
CA LYS A 109 2.55 -2.32 -2.87
C LYS A 109 2.93 -3.19 -4.06
N CYS A 110 4.12 -2.95 -4.58
CA CYS A 110 4.74 -3.76 -5.62
C CYS A 110 5.55 -4.87 -4.93
N ASP A 111 4.90 -6.01 -4.64
CA ASP A 111 5.48 -7.11 -3.88
C ASP A 111 5.02 -8.43 -4.50
N ASN A 112 5.93 -9.36 -4.77
CA ASN A 112 5.60 -10.62 -5.45
C ASN A 112 4.49 -11.44 -4.74
N ARG A 113 4.34 -11.29 -3.43
CA ARG A 113 3.36 -12.01 -2.60
C ARG A 113 2.10 -11.18 -2.35
N LEU A 114 2.20 -9.84 -2.37
CA LEU A 114 1.12 -8.89 -2.05
C LEU A 114 0.93 -7.80 -3.13
N TYR A 115 1.10 -8.14 -4.41
CA TYR A 115 1.14 -7.21 -5.56
C TYR A 115 -0.15 -6.43 -5.83
N ARG A 116 -1.24 -6.71 -5.09
CA ARG A 116 -2.52 -5.99 -5.17
C ARG A 116 -2.85 -5.20 -3.90
N SER A 117 -1.89 -5.02 -3.00
CA SER A 117 -2.15 -4.28 -1.76
C SER A 117 -2.15 -2.77 -2.01
N LEU A 118 -3.25 -2.13 -1.60
CA LEU A 118 -3.42 -0.68 -1.61
C LEU A 118 -3.30 -0.18 -0.18
N MET A 119 -2.40 0.78 0.05
CA MET A 119 -2.29 1.48 1.33
C MET A 119 -3.18 2.71 1.30
N ILE A 120 -3.97 2.89 2.35
CA ILE A 120 -4.83 4.06 2.55
C ILE A 120 -4.20 5.06 3.53
N SER A 121 -4.66 6.30 3.50
CA SER A 121 -4.23 7.39 4.39
C SER A 121 -4.78 7.31 5.82
N TYR A 122 -4.98 6.11 6.37
CA TYR A 122 -5.31 5.92 7.79
C TYR A 122 -4.02 5.94 8.63
N PRO A 123 -4.01 6.55 9.84
CA PRO A 123 -5.09 7.35 10.40
C PRO A 123 -5.09 8.77 9.82
N ASN A 124 -6.28 9.33 9.55
CA ASN A 124 -6.44 10.74 9.14
C ASN A 124 -6.50 11.67 10.39
N ALA A 125 -6.82 12.95 10.20
CA ALA A 125 -6.83 13.92 11.30
C ALA A 125 -7.92 13.62 12.34
N GLU A 126 -9.08 13.20 11.85
CA GLU A 126 -10.25 12.83 12.62
C GLU A 126 -9.99 11.56 13.44
N ASP A 127 -9.43 10.51 12.82
CA ASP A 127 -9.04 9.26 13.48
C ASP A 127 -8.07 9.54 14.65
N ARG A 128 -7.06 10.39 14.41
CA ARG A 128 -6.10 10.79 15.44
C ARG A 128 -6.75 11.59 16.55
N ALA A 129 -7.71 12.47 16.24
CA ALA A 129 -8.42 13.24 17.24
C ALA A 129 -9.29 12.34 18.13
N GLU A 130 -10.04 11.41 17.53
CA GLU A 130 -10.89 10.45 18.25
C GLU A 130 -10.07 9.50 19.13
N ALA A 131 -8.96 8.97 18.62
CA ALA A 131 -8.07 8.14 19.42
C ALA A 131 -7.50 8.91 20.62
N ARG A 132 -7.06 10.16 20.43
CA ARG A 132 -6.56 11.02 21.53
C ARG A 132 -7.60 11.29 22.61
N LYS A 133 -8.86 11.56 22.23
CA LYS A 133 -9.96 11.75 23.21
C LYS A 133 -10.15 10.52 24.11
N LYS A 134 -9.86 9.33 23.58
CA LYS A 134 -9.99 8.04 24.29
C LYS A 134 -8.69 7.59 24.97
N GLY A 135 -7.61 8.37 24.89
CA GLY A 135 -6.29 7.96 25.39
C GLY A 135 -5.67 6.78 24.62
N LEU A 136 -6.02 6.61 23.34
CA LEU A 136 -5.58 5.51 22.49
C LEU A 136 -4.53 5.95 21.46
N ASN A 137 -3.76 4.98 20.97
CA ASN A 137 -2.85 5.15 19.83
C ASN A 137 -3.51 4.57 18.55
N PRO A 138 -3.88 5.41 17.57
CA PRO A 138 -4.64 5.01 16.38
C PRO A 138 -3.92 4.01 15.47
#